data_AF-A0A7C7P5M2-F1
#
_entry.id   AF-A0A7C7P5M2-F1
#
_cell.length_a   1.000
_cell.length_b   1.000
_cell.length_c   1.000
_cell.angle_alpha   90.00
_cell.angle_beta   90.00
_cell.angle_gamma   90.00
#
_symmetry.space_group_name_H-M   'P 1'
#
loop_
_entity.id
_entity.type
_entity.pdbx_description
1 polymer ?
#
loop_
_entity_poly.entity_id
_entity_poly.type
_entity_poly.pdbx_seq_one_letter_code
_entity_poly.pdbx_strand_id
1 'polypeptide(L)'
;MISNYRKIGDFIELVDERNKDLSINLLLGLSISKEFIPSVANTIGTNMKNYKIIRKGQFACSVMQVRRDKKMPVALLQDFDEAIISQAYPVFQIKDESQLLPEYLMMWFTRSEFDREACFHAVGGVRGSLEWEDFLNMKLPVPSIEKQLEIVKEYNTVVNRIKLNEQLNQKLEETAQALYKHWFVDFEFPNEEGKPYKSSGGAMVYNEELDMEIPVGWEVKTFSDVAEISAGGDKPRVFSGFKTKECHVPIFSNGVTEEGLYGFTNEAKIFKNSITI
;
A
#
# COMPACT_ATOMS: atom_id res chain seq x y z
N MET A 1 -35.46 12.82 8.52
CA MET A 1 -34.11 13.30 8.94
C MET A 1 -33.64 14.30 7.92
N ILE A 2 -33.36 15.54 8.33
CA ILE A 2 -32.74 16.54 7.45
C ILE A 2 -31.34 16.03 7.11
N SER A 3 -30.99 16.03 5.83
CA SER A 3 -29.67 15.59 5.40
C SER A 3 -28.62 16.57 5.93
N ASN A 4 -27.68 16.10 6.78
CA ASN A 4 -26.56 16.91 7.29
C ASN A 4 -25.44 17.12 6.25
N TYR A 5 -25.73 16.87 4.97
CA TYR A 5 -24.79 16.98 3.87
C TYR A 5 -24.71 18.42 3.38
N ARG A 6 -23.50 18.98 3.40
CA ARG A 6 -23.20 20.35 2.96
C ARG A 6 -22.22 20.30 1.79
N LYS A 7 -22.16 21.35 0.97
CA LYS A 7 -21.28 21.39 -0.21
C LYS A 7 -19.84 21.54 0.24
N ILE A 8 -18.90 20.88 -0.44
CA ILE A 8 -17.48 21.01 -0.14
C ILE A 8 -17.03 22.48 -0.30
N GLY A 9 -17.50 23.16 -1.35
CA GLY A 9 -17.14 24.55 -1.63
C GLY A 9 -17.55 25.58 -0.56
N ASP A 10 -18.46 25.22 0.33
CA ASP A 10 -18.82 26.07 1.47
C ASP A 10 -17.62 26.20 2.44
N PHE A 11 -16.80 25.15 2.58
CA PHE A 11 -15.74 25.05 3.59
C PHE A 11 -14.32 25.24 3.07
N ILE A 12 -14.12 25.22 1.76
CA ILE A 12 -12.76 25.28 1.16
C ILE A 12 -12.58 26.50 0.26
N GLU A 13 -11.35 26.98 0.18
CA GLU A 13 -10.94 28.05 -0.74
C GLU A 13 -9.69 27.66 -1.51
N LEU A 14 -9.59 28.14 -2.75
CA LEU A 14 -8.41 27.91 -3.58
C LEU A 14 -7.22 28.75 -3.07
N VAL A 15 -6.05 28.14 -3.10
CA VAL A 15 -4.77 28.78 -2.83
C VAL A 15 -3.98 28.82 -4.14
N ASP A 16 -3.54 30.01 -4.51
CA ASP A 16 -2.76 30.23 -5.72
C ASP A 16 -1.54 31.11 -5.40
N GLU A 17 -0.58 30.50 -4.71
CA GLU A 17 0.72 31.10 -4.44
C GLU A 17 1.78 30.45 -5.32
N ARG A 18 2.69 31.26 -5.90
CA ARG A 18 3.67 30.81 -6.90
C ARG A 18 5.08 30.95 -6.38
N ASN A 19 5.93 29.98 -6.71
CA ASN A 19 7.36 29.93 -6.36
C ASN A 19 8.21 30.91 -7.19
N LYS A 20 7.81 32.19 -7.26
CA LYS A 20 8.38 33.19 -8.18
C LYS A 20 9.88 33.44 -7.95
N ASP A 21 10.31 33.35 -6.70
CA ASP A 21 11.68 33.57 -6.24
C ASP A 21 12.54 32.30 -6.28
N LEU A 22 11.94 31.14 -6.55
CA LEU A 22 12.60 29.83 -6.55
C LEU A 22 13.19 29.46 -5.18
N SER A 23 12.56 29.91 -4.10
CA SER A 23 13.00 29.61 -2.72
C SER A 23 12.77 28.14 -2.34
N ILE A 24 11.74 27.49 -2.90
CA ILE A 24 11.36 26.12 -2.56
C ILE A 24 11.73 25.15 -3.68
N ASN A 25 12.47 24.09 -3.33
CA ASN A 25 12.99 23.10 -4.28
C ASN A 25 12.31 21.73 -4.18
N LEU A 26 11.64 21.43 -3.06
CA LEU A 26 10.99 20.12 -2.85
C LEU A 26 9.79 20.00 -3.79
N LEU A 27 9.95 19.22 -4.86
CA LEU A 27 8.89 18.99 -5.84
C LEU A 27 8.11 17.72 -5.55
N LEU A 28 6.81 17.89 -5.34
CA LEU A 28 5.87 16.79 -5.11
C LEU A 28 4.93 16.59 -6.31
N GLY A 29 4.59 15.33 -6.57
CA GLY A 29 3.50 14.90 -7.42
C GLY A 29 2.32 14.37 -6.59
N LEU A 30 1.22 14.04 -7.28
CA LEU A 30 0.05 13.40 -6.70
C LEU A 30 -0.07 11.97 -7.24
N SER A 31 -0.23 11.01 -6.34
CA SER A 31 -0.51 9.62 -6.71
C SER A 31 -2.01 9.35 -6.81
N ILE A 32 -2.39 8.35 -7.60
CA ILE A 32 -3.76 7.80 -7.60
C ILE A 32 -4.15 7.16 -6.26
N SER A 33 -3.17 6.92 -5.38
CA SER A 33 -3.34 6.44 -4.01
C SER A 33 -3.62 7.57 -3.02
N LYS A 34 -3.77 8.82 -3.49
CA LYS A 34 -4.14 9.99 -2.68
C LYS A 34 -3.04 10.42 -1.71
N GLU A 35 -1.79 10.33 -2.18
CA GLU A 35 -0.59 10.70 -1.44
C GLU A 35 0.26 11.69 -2.23
N PHE A 36 1.00 12.52 -1.52
CA PHE A 36 2.10 13.26 -2.11
C PHE A 36 3.29 12.33 -2.28
N ILE A 37 3.88 12.34 -3.46
CA ILE A 37 5.07 11.54 -3.77
C ILE A 37 6.19 12.45 -4.29
N PRO A 38 7.46 12.19 -3.96
CA PRO A 38 8.57 12.86 -4.62
C PRO A 38 8.45 12.72 -6.13
N SER A 39 8.55 13.83 -6.86
CA SER A 39 8.39 13.79 -8.31
C SER A 39 9.57 13.09 -8.98
N VAL A 40 9.27 12.11 -9.82
CA VAL A 40 10.24 11.45 -10.72
C VAL A 40 10.35 12.15 -12.07
N ALA A 41 9.64 13.28 -12.26
CA ALA A 41 9.67 14.01 -13.51
C ALA A 41 11.05 14.62 -13.76
N ASN A 42 11.52 14.54 -15.01
CA ASN A 42 12.76 15.20 -15.40
C ASN A 42 12.58 16.73 -15.28
N THR A 43 13.26 17.33 -14.32
CA THR A 43 13.17 18.77 -14.03
C THR A 43 14.13 19.61 -14.87
N ILE A 44 15.02 18.98 -15.66
CA ILE A 44 15.99 19.67 -16.51
C ILE A 44 15.24 20.53 -17.53
N GLY A 45 15.46 21.85 -17.48
CA GLY A 45 14.82 22.84 -18.37
C GLY A 45 13.40 23.23 -17.99
N THR A 46 12.87 22.75 -16.86
CA THR A 46 11.52 23.10 -16.41
C THR A 46 11.55 24.35 -15.54
N ASN A 47 10.74 25.36 -15.89
CA ASN A 47 10.65 26.60 -15.12
C ASN A 47 9.76 26.40 -13.87
N MET A 48 10.39 26.19 -12.72
CA MET A 48 9.70 26.02 -11.44
C MET A 48 9.07 27.31 -10.89
N LYS A 49 9.29 28.48 -11.51
CA LYS A 49 8.71 29.76 -11.05
C LYS A 49 7.18 29.77 -11.06
N ASN A 50 6.58 29.02 -11.97
CA ASN A 50 5.14 28.96 -12.13
C ASN A 50 4.49 27.86 -11.28
N TYR A 51 5.29 27.01 -10.63
CA TYR A 51 4.77 25.97 -9.75
C TYR A 51 4.12 26.62 -8.54
N LYS A 52 3.08 25.97 -8.03
CA LYS A 52 2.36 26.43 -6.85
C LYS A 52 3.12 26.02 -5.60
N ILE A 53 3.17 26.90 -4.62
CA ILE A 53 3.60 26.57 -3.27
C ILE A 53 2.42 25.90 -2.57
N ILE A 54 2.69 24.78 -1.90
CA ILE A 54 1.76 24.08 -1.03
C ILE A 54 2.38 23.94 0.35
N ARG A 55 1.58 24.17 1.39
CA ARG A 55 2.01 24.11 2.80
C ARG A 55 1.27 23.04 3.58
N LYS A 56 1.84 22.67 4.72
CA LYS A 56 1.21 21.74 5.66
C LYS A 56 -0.23 22.14 5.96
N GLY A 57 -1.14 21.17 5.95
CA GLY A 57 -2.58 21.40 6.13
C GLY A 57 -3.35 21.76 4.85
N GLN A 58 -2.65 22.01 3.74
CA GLN A 58 -3.28 22.28 2.45
C GLN A 58 -3.41 21.00 1.61
N PHE A 59 -4.36 21.04 0.69
CA PHE A 59 -4.63 19.97 -0.25
C PHE A 59 -4.15 20.32 -1.66
N ALA A 60 -3.79 19.30 -2.42
CA ALA A 60 -3.77 19.38 -3.87
C ALA A 60 -4.55 18.23 -4.48
N CYS A 61 -5.17 18.47 -5.63
CA CYS A 61 -5.88 17.43 -6.36
C CYS A 61 -5.59 17.45 -7.86
N SER A 62 -5.87 16.34 -8.53
CA SER A 62 -5.95 16.26 -9.99
C SER A 62 -7.40 16.03 -10.37
N VAL A 63 -8.00 17.02 -11.03
CA VAL A 63 -9.33 16.90 -11.64
C VAL A 63 -9.28 16.29 -13.05
N MET A 64 -8.08 16.02 -13.56
CA MET A 64 -7.86 15.42 -14.87
C MET A 64 -7.82 13.89 -14.77
N GLN A 65 -8.32 13.21 -15.81
CA GLN A 65 -8.24 11.75 -15.99
C GLN A 65 -9.03 10.90 -14.96
N VAL A 66 -9.97 11.50 -14.23
CA VAL A 66 -10.76 10.85 -13.17
C VAL A 66 -11.48 9.59 -13.66
N ARG A 67 -12.09 9.60 -14.87
CA ARG A 67 -12.78 8.39 -15.40
C ARG A 67 -11.80 7.28 -15.79
N ARG A 68 -10.65 7.65 -16.37
CA ARG A 68 -9.62 6.69 -16.78
C ARG A 68 -9.05 5.98 -15.56
N ASP A 69 -8.71 6.75 -14.53
CA ASP A 69 -8.06 6.23 -13.33
C ASP A 69 -9.07 5.62 -12.35
N LYS A 70 -10.37 5.84 -12.60
CA LYS A 70 -11.50 5.47 -11.72
C LYS A 70 -11.38 6.02 -10.30
N LYS A 71 -10.52 7.02 -10.12
CA LYS A 71 -10.15 7.66 -8.87
C LYS A 71 -9.85 9.12 -9.13
N MET A 72 -10.15 9.97 -8.16
CA MET A 72 -9.70 11.36 -8.15
C MET A 72 -8.51 11.50 -7.20
N PRO A 73 -7.29 11.75 -7.72
CA PRO A 73 -6.15 12.06 -6.86
C PRO A 73 -6.43 13.34 -6.08
N VAL A 74 -6.40 13.26 -4.75
CA VAL A 74 -6.47 14.38 -3.82
C VAL A 74 -5.68 13.99 -2.58
N ALA A 75 -4.78 14.85 -2.12
CA ALA A 75 -3.92 14.55 -0.97
C ALA A 75 -3.82 15.76 -0.04
N LEU A 76 -3.69 15.50 1.26
CA LEU A 76 -3.43 16.47 2.32
C LEU A 76 -1.94 16.47 2.67
N LEU A 77 -1.30 17.63 2.68
CA LEU A 77 0.13 17.72 2.97
C LEU A 77 0.35 17.69 4.49
N GLN A 78 0.99 16.64 5.00
CA GLN A 78 1.26 16.48 6.44
C GLN A 78 2.75 16.31 6.77
N ASP A 79 3.53 15.73 5.85
CA ASP A 79 4.91 15.30 6.11
C ASP A 79 5.94 16.43 5.97
N PHE A 80 5.58 17.52 5.30
CA PHE A 80 6.47 18.65 5.02
C PHE A 80 5.78 19.97 5.37
N ASP A 81 6.56 20.96 5.81
CA ASP A 81 6.05 22.30 6.09
C ASP A 81 5.68 23.04 4.80
N GLU A 82 6.50 22.91 3.76
CA GLU A 82 6.27 23.48 2.44
C GLU A 82 6.89 22.64 1.32
N ALA A 83 6.27 22.70 0.16
CA ALA A 83 6.74 22.08 -1.07
C ALA A 83 6.21 22.85 -2.29
N ILE A 84 6.67 22.47 -3.47
CA ILE A 84 6.10 22.93 -4.74
C ILE A 84 5.40 21.81 -5.49
N ILE A 85 4.41 22.20 -6.27
CA ILE A 85 3.58 21.30 -7.04
C ILE A 85 3.18 21.91 -8.38
N SER A 86 2.93 21.06 -9.39
CA SER A 86 2.58 21.50 -10.74
C SER A 86 1.44 22.53 -10.75
N GLN A 87 1.60 23.57 -11.57
CA GLN A 87 0.60 24.61 -11.76
C GLN A 87 -0.78 24.10 -12.19
N ALA A 88 -0.83 22.90 -12.78
CA ALA A 88 -2.04 22.26 -13.27
C ALA A 88 -2.96 21.76 -12.15
N TYR A 89 -2.44 21.52 -10.95
CA TYR A 89 -3.23 21.01 -9.84
C TYR A 89 -3.90 22.17 -9.08
N PRO A 90 -5.22 22.11 -8.84
CA PRO A 90 -5.84 22.93 -7.82
C PRO A 90 -5.18 22.66 -6.47
N VAL A 91 -4.81 23.74 -5.78
CA VAL A 91 -4.38 23.72 -4.37
C VAL A 91 -5.46 24.44 -3.60
N PHE A 92 -5.90 23.88 -2.48
CA PHE A 92 -6.97 24.46 -1.67
C PHE A 92 -6.72 24.21 -0.19
N GLN A 93 -7.40 24.98 0.65
CA GLN A 93 -7.33 24.87 2.10
C GLN A 93 -8.72 24.97 2.72
N ILE A 94 -8.85 24.57 3.98
CA ILE A 94 -10.04 24.80 4.77
C ILE A 94 -10.10 26.29 5.15
N LYS A 95 -11.27 26.93 5.00
CA LYS A 95 -11.50 28.33 5.38
C LYS A 95 -11.51 28.53 6.90
N ASP A 96 -12.14 27.61 7.62
CA ASP A 96 -12.36 27.68 9.07
C ASP A 96 -12.30 26.27 9.68
N GLU A 97 -11.16 25.96 10.32
CA GLU A 97 -10.94 24.67 10.97
C GLU A 97 -11.82 24.45 12.21
N SER A 98 -12.51 25.47 12.72
CA SER A 98 -13.53 25.29 13.74
C SER A 98 -14.83 24.65 13.19
N GLN A 99 -14.99 24.62 11.85
CA GLN A 99 -16.15 24.03 11.18
C GLN A 99 -15.84 22.69 10.50
N LEU A 100 -14.65 22.53 9.93
CA LEU A 100 -14.25 21.32 9.21
C LEU A 100 -12.77 21.04 9.42
N LEU A 101 -12.41 19.86 9.91
CA LEU A 101 -11.00 19.48 10.02
C LEU A 101 -10.44 19.04 8.67
N PRO A 102 -9.20 19.44 8.30
CA PRO A 102 -8.51 18.91 7.12
C PRO A 102 -8.45 17.37 7.14
N GLU A 103 -8.11 16.75 8.28
CA GLU A 103 -8.00 15.29 8.38
C GLU A 103 -9.35 14.60 8.18
N TYR A 104 -10.43 15.19 8.68
CA TYR A 104 -11.78 14.65 8.48
C TYR A 104 -12.18 14.70 7.00
N LEU A 105 -11.88 15.81 6.33
CA LEU A 105 -12.10 15.95 4.89
C LEU A 105 -11.26 14.95 4.09
N MET A 106 -9.99 14.77 4.47
CA MET A 106 -9.10 13.79 3.83
C MET A 106 -9.64 12.36 4.01
N MET A 107 -10.09 11.99 5.21
CA MET A 107 -10.76 10.71 5.46
C MET A 107 -11.97 10.52 4.53
N TRP A 108 -12.79 11.56 4.34
CA TRP A 108 -13.92 11.49 3.40
C TRP A 108 -13.46 11.19 1.97
N PHE A 109 -12.40 11.85 1.51
CA PHE A 109 -11.83 11.62 0.19
C PHE A 109 -11.24 10.23 0.01
N THR A 110 -10.70 9.58 1.03
CA THR A 110 -10.15 8.21 0.90
C THR A 110 -11.21 7.13 0.60
N ARG A 111 -12.49 7.44 0.72
CA ARG A 111 -13.59 6.49 0.52
C ARG A 111 -13.81 6.17 -0.95
N SER A 112 -14.09 4.91 -1.24
CA SER A 112 -14.45 4.45 -2.59
C SER A 112 -15.73 5.13 -3.12
N GLU A 113 -16.64 5.52 -2.24
CA GLU A 113 -17.86 6.27 -2.56
C GLU A 113 -17.53 7.63 -3.19
N PHE A 114 -16.54 8.33 -2.65
CA PHE A 114 -16.12 9.63 -3.16
C PHE A 114 -15.56 9.49 -4.58
N ASP A 115 -14.73 8.47 -4.83
CA ASP A 115 -14.21 8.21 -6.18
C ASP A 115 -15.32 7.85 -7.17
N ARG A 116 -16.32 7.07 -6.74
CA ARG A 116 -17.49 6.76 -7.58
C ARG A 116 -18.30 8.00 -7.93
N GLU A 117 -18.53 8.89 -6.96
CA GLU A 117 -19.22 10.17 -7.17
C GLU A 117 -18.41 11.07 -8.12
N ALA A 118 -17.11 11.25 -7.88
CA ALA A 118 -16.24 12.03 -8.75
C ALA A 118 -16.21 11.49 -10.19
N CYS A 119 -16.16 10.16 -10.38
CA CYS A 119 -16.24 9.53 -11.70
C CYS A 119 -17.59 9.74 -12.39
N PHE A 120 -18.68 9.73 -11.62
CA PHE A 120 -20.03 9.97 -12.13
C PHE A 120 -20.17 11.38 -12.69
N HIS A 121 -19.64 12.38 -11.98
CA HIS A 121 -19.66 13.78 -12.40
C HIS A 121 -18.63 14.13 -13.48
N ALA A 122 -17.52 13.41 -13.59
CA ALA A 122 -16.51 13.68 -14.60
C ALA A 122 -17.08 13.59 -16.04
N VAL A 123 -16.65 14.48 -16.93
CA VAL A 123 -17.10 14.62 -18.33
C VAL A 123 -15.93 14.55 -19.33
N GLY A 124 -16.19 14.25 -20.61
CA GLY A 124 -15.15 14.29 -21.65
C GLY A 124 -14.53 12.93 -22.03
N GLY A 125 -15.37 11.98 -22.45
CA GLY A 125 -14.93 10.71 -23.05
C GLY A 125 -14.18 9.78 -22.10
N VAL A 126 -13.22 9.02 -22.63
CA VAL A 126 -12.47 7.98 -21.88
C VAL A 126 -11.57 8.57 -20.81
N ARG A 127 -10.96 9.74 -21.05
CA ARG A 127 -10.12 10.41 -20.05
C ARG A 127 -10.97 10.94 -18.90
N GLY A 128 -12.05 11.68 -19.21
CA GLY A 128 -13.02 12.16 -18.24
C GLY A 128 -12.42 13.07 -17.16
N SER A 129 -12.62 14.38 -17.25
CA SER A 129 -12.17 15.33 -16.23
C SER A 129 -13.35 15.79 -15.38
N LEU A 130 -13.13 16.05 -14.10
CA LEU A 130 -14.11 16.66 -13.21
C LEU A 130 -13.98 18.18 -13.31
N GLU A 131 -15.08 18.91 -13.50
CA GLU A 131 -15.01 20.37 -13.43
C GLU A 131 -14.86 20.81 -11.97
N TRP A 132 -14.13 21.91 -11.74
CA TRP A 132 -13.91 22.40 -10.37
C TRP A 132 -15.23 22.76 -9.68
N GLU A 133 -16.18 23.33 -10.43
CA GLU A 133 -17.51 23.65 -9.91
C GLU A 133 -18.29 22.39 -9.49
N ASP A 134 -18.17 21.28 -10.24
CA ASP A 134 -18.77 20.00 -9.85
C ASP A 134 -18.13 19.49 -8.55
N PHE A 135 -16.81 19.56 -8.41
CA PHE A 135 -16.10 19.21 -7.18
C PHE A 135 -16.58 20.04 -5.98
N LEU A 136 -16.76 21.35 -6.14
CA LEU A 136 -17.29 22.22 -5.09
C LEU A 136 -18.73 21.86 -4.70
N ASN A 137 -19.54 21.36 -5.64
CA ASN A 137 -20.94 21.00 -5.43
C ASN A 137 -21.15 19.59 -4.85
N MET A 138 -20.14 18.73 -4.88
CA MET A 138 -20.14 17.45 -4.15
C MET A 138 -20.37 17.70 -2.66
N LYS A 139 -20.97 16.72 -1.98
CA LYS A 139 -21.43 16.90 -0.60
C LYS A 139 -20.80 15.91 0.37
N LEU A 140 -20.61 16.37 1.60
CA LEU A 140 -20.18 15.55 2.72
C LEU A 140 -21.01 15.85 3.98
N PRO A 141 -21.20 14.88 4.89
CA PRO A 141 -21.72 15.15 6.20
C PRO A 141 -20.70 15.98 6.97
N VAL A 142 -21.14 17.05 7.62
CA VAL A 142 -20.26 17.90 8.42
C VAL A 142 -20.85 17.99 9.84
N PRO A 143 -20.54 17.02 10.72
CA PRO A 143 -20.98 17.04 12.12
C PRO A 143 -20.25 18.12 12.92
N SER A 144 -20.52 18.24 14.23
CA SER A 144 -19.83 19.20 15.09
C SER A 144 -18.32 18.92 15.14
N ILE A 145 -17.53 19.95 15.44
CA ILE A 145 -16.06 19.84 15.44
C ILE A 145 -15.56 18.80 16.45
N GLU A 146 -16.22 18.69 17.60
CA GLU A 146 -15.92 17.69 18.63
C GLU A 146 -16.13 16.28 18.09
N LYS A 147 -17.20 16.06 17.30
CA LYS A 147 -17.46 14.77 16.70
C LYS A 147 -16.47 14.44 15.58
N GLN A 148 -16.04 15.44 14.81
CA GLN A 148 -14.99 15.25 13.81
C GLN A 148 -13.66 14.85 14.47
N LEU A 149 -13.27 15.52 15.55
CA LEU A 149 -12.07 15.17 16.33
C LEU A 149 -12.12 13.73 16.86
N GLU A 150 -13.25 13.31 17.39
CA GLU A 150 -13.46 11.92 17.86
C GLU A 150 -13.27 10.92 16.71
N ILE A 151 -13.92 11.15 15.57
CA ILE A 151 -13.83 10.28 14.38
C ILE A 151 -12.40 10.20 13.86
N VAL A 152 -11.71 11.34 13.73
CA VAL A 152 -10.32 11.41 13.26
C VAL A 152 -9.39 10.66 14.20
N LYS A 153 -9.58 10.80 15.51
CA LYS A 153 -8.79 10.09 16.53
C LYS A 153 -8.97 8.58 16.44
N GLU A 154 -10.21 8.10 16.33
CA GLU A 154 -10.50 6.66 16.20
C GLU A 154 -9.88 6.09 14.92
N TYR A 155 -10.09 6.77 13.79
CA TYR A 155 -9.53 6.38 12.50
C TYR A 155 -8.01 6.30 12.53
N ASN A 156 -7.33 7.35 12.99
CA ASN A 156 -5.87 7.39 13.06
C ASN A 156 -5.32 6.34 14.05
N THR A 157 -6.05 6.00 15.11
CA THR A 157 -5.65 4.92 16.02
C THR A 157 -5.57 3.58 15.28
N VAL A 158 -6.55 3.28 14.42
CA VAL A 158 -6.55 2.04 13.62
C VAL A 158 -5.49 2.08 12.54
N VAL A 159 -5.41 3.17 11.77
CA VAL A 159 -4.41 3.33 10.70
C VAL A 159 -2.99 3.22 11.22
N ASN A 160 -2.68 3.87 12.35
CA ASN A 160 -1.34 3.79 12.94
C ASN A 160 -1.00 2.39 13.45
N ARG A 161 -1.97 1.63 13.96
CA ARG A 161 -1.77 0.22 14.34
C ARG A 161 -1.48 -0.67 13.13
N ILE A 162 -2.17 -0.45 12.00
CA ILE A 162 -1.91 -1.18 10.75
C ILE A 162 -0.47 -0.89 10.28
N LYS A 163 -0.10 0.40 10.17
CA LYS A 163 1.26 0.81 9.77
C LYS A 163 2.34 0.22 10.69
N LEU A 164 2.11 0.21 12.00
CA LEU A 164 3.03 -0.39 12.95
C LEU A 164 3.18 -1.90 12.75
N ASN A 165 2.09 -2.61 12.50
CA ASN A 165 2.12 -4.05 12.22
C ASN A 165 2.84 -4.37 10.90
N GLU A 166 2.62 -3.56 9.86
CA GLU A 166 3.35 -3.70 8.59
C GLU A 166 4.86 -3.51 8.77
N GLN A 167 5.28 -2.50 9.54
CA GLN A 167 6.70 -2.30 9.89
C GLN A 167 7.28 -3.45 10.72
N LEU A 168 6.49 -4.02 11.64
CA LEU A 168 6.91 -5.19 12.41
C LEU A 168 7.10 -6.41 11.50
N ASN A 169 6.15 -6.66 10.59
CA ASN A 169 6.25 -7.75 9.62
C ASN A 169 7.49 -7.60 8.74
N GLN A 170 7.76 -6.40 8.23
CA GLN A 170 8.96 -6.13 7.45
C GLN A 170 10.24 -6.43 8.24
N LYS A 171 10.35 -5.95 9.49
CA LYS A 171 11.52 -6.21 10.34
C LYS A 171 11.69 -7.70 10.67
N LEU A 172 10.59 -8.42 10.87
CA LEU A 172 10.62 -9.87 11.10
C LEU A 172 11.10 -10.61 9.86
N GLU A 173 10.67 -10.20 8.67
CA GLU A 173 11.15 -10.75 7.40
C GLU A 173 12.64 -10.47 7.20
N GLU A 174 13.09 -9.24 7.40
CA GLU A 174 14.52 -8.87 7.33
C GLU A 174 15.36 -9.70 8.34
N THR A 175 14.84 -9.90 9.55
CA THR A 175 15.49 -10.72 10.58
C THR A 175 15.55 -12.19 10.17
N ALA A 176 14.47 -12.74 9.61
CA ALA A 176 14.41 -14.12 9.13
C ALA A 176 15.38 -14.34 7.97
N GLN A 177 15.47 -13.42 7.01
CA GLN A 177 16.43 -13.47 5.92
C GLN A 177 17.88 -13.38 6.43
N ALA A 178 18.14 -12.51 7.40
CA ALA A 178 19.46 -12.39 8.02
C ALA A 178 19.86 -13.68 8.76
N LEU A 179 18.94 -14.28 9.53
CA LEU A 179 19.15 -15.57 10.19
C LEU A 179 19.37 -16.70 9.19
N TYR A 180 18.57 -16.75 8.12
CA TYR A 180 18.72 -17.75 7.07
C TYR A 180 20.13 -17.68 6.45
N LYS A 181 20.57 -16.46 6.07
CA LYS A 181 21.92 -16.26 5.55
C LYS A 181 22.97 -16.70 6.57
N HIS A 182 22.85 -16.24 7.82
CA HIS A 182 23.80 -16.55 8.87
C HIS A 182 23.93 -18.06 9.11
N TRP A 183 22.82 -18.79 9.12
CA TRP A 183 22.81 -20.22 9.44
C TRP A 183 23.08 -21.12 8.25
N PHE A 184 22.53 -20.82 7.06
CA PHE A 184 22.53 -21.74 5.93
C PHE A 184 23.46 -21.32 4.78
N VAL A 185 24.02 -20.10 4.83
CA VAL A 185 25.02 -19.62 3.86
C VAL A 185 26.37 -19.44 4.54
N ASP A 186 26.38 -18.79 5.71
CA ASP A 186 27.61 -18.56 6.47
C ASP A 186 27.96 -19.74 7.40
N PHE A 187 27.01 -20.69 7.59
CA PHE A 187 27.12 -21.88 8.45
C PHE A 187 27.40 -21.58 9.94
N GLU A 188 26.83 -20.49 10.44
CA GLU A 188 26.96 -20.01 11.83
C GLU A 188 25.73 -20.36 12.69
N PHE A 189 25.03 -21.45 12.36
CA PHE A 189 23.99 -21.99 13.25
C PHE A 189 24.58 -22.35 14.63
N PRO A 190 23.79 -22.32 15.71
CA PRO A 190 24.31 -22.60 17.04
C PRO A 190 24.79 -24.06 17.18
N ASN A 191 25.98 -24.24 17.73
CA ASN A 191 26.46 -25.55 18.19
C ASN A 191 25.81 -25.94 19.53
N GLU A 192 26.22 -27.07 20.13
CA GLU A 192 25.67 -27.56 21.41
C GLU A 192 25.80 -26.56 22.58
N GLU A 193 26.78 -25.65 22.53
CA GLU A 193 27.00 -24.59 23.52
C GLU A 193 26.27 -23.28 23.17
N GLY A 194 25.51 -23.25 22.07
CA GLY A 194 24.84 -22.06 21.56
C GLY A 194 25.76 -21.05 20.87
N LYS A 195 27.02 -21.42 20.57
CA LYS A 195 27.98 -20.56 19.86
C LYS A 195 27.90 -20.76 18.34
N PRO A 196 28.33 -19.77 17.54
CA PRO A 196 28.34 -19.88 16.08
C PRO A 196 29.19 -21.09 15.62
N TYR A 197 28.61 -22.01 14.83
CA TYR A 197 29.22 -23.30 14.51
C TYR A 197 30.56 -23.17 13.79
N LYS A 198 30.60 -22.52 12.62
CA LYS A 198 31.82 -22.41 11.80
C LYS A 198 32.91 -21.63 12.53
N SER A 199 32.59 -20.47 13.10
CA SER A 199 33.57 -19.65 13.83
C SER A 199 34.09 -20.29 15.12
N SER A 200 33.35 -21.25 15.70
CA SER A 200 33.78 -22.00 16.89
C SER A 200 34.55 -23.29 16.56
N GLY A 201 35.03 -23.45 15.33
CA GLY A 201 35.80 -24.62 14.90
C GLY A 201 34.94 -25.82 14.50
N GLY A 202 33.68 -25.59 14.09
CA GLY A 202 32.82 -26.60 13.52
C GLY A 202 33.50 -27.31 12.33
N ALA A 203 33.33 -28.63 12.25
CA ALA A 203 33.98 -29.43 11.22
C ALA A 203 33.35 -29.16 9.84
N MET A 204 34.19 -28.84 8.86
CA MET A 204 33.78 -28.57 7.47
C MET A 204 34.41 -29.59 6.52
N VAL A 205 33.74 -29.88 5.41
CA VAL A 205 34.20 -30.75 4.34
C VAL A 205 33.94 -30.09 2.98
N TYR A 206 34.90 -30.16 2.07
CA TYR A 206 34.72 -29.64 0.71
C TYR A 206 33.76 -30.54 -0.07
N ASN A 207 32.74 -29.91 -0.68
CA ASN A 207 31.76 -30.57 -1.54
C ASN A 207 32.01 -30.17 -2.99
N GLU A 208 32.35 -31.15 -3.84
CA GLU A 208 32.69 -30.92 -5.25
C GLU A 208 31.49 -30.45 -6.09
N GLU A 209 30.26 -30.85 -5.75
CA GLU A 209 29.05 -30.50 -6.51
C GLU A 209 28.66 -29.03 -6.33
N LEU A 210 28.80 -28.50 -5.11
CA LEU A 210 28.52 -27.10 -4.79
C LEU A 210 29.74 -26.19 -4.93
N ASP A 211 30.93 -26.75 -5.19
CA ASP A 211 32.21 -26.04 -5.22
C ASP A 211 32.45 -25.17 -3.97
N MET A 212 32.16 -25.72 -2.79
CA MET A 212 32.30 -25.02 -1.51
C MET A 212 32.48 -25.96 -0.32
N GLU A 213 32.99 -25.42 0.79
CA GLU A 213 32.98 -26.13 2.08
C GLU A 213 31.59 -26.10 2.72
N ILE A 214 31.12 -27.26 3.15
CA ILE A 214 29.86 -27.44 3.89
C ILE A 214 30.11 -28.13 5.25
N PRO A 215 29.21 -27.98 6.24
CA PRO A 215 29.34 -28.66 7.53
C PRO A 215 29.39 -30.19 7.38
N VAL A 216 30.21 -30.86 8.18
CA VAL A 216 30.25 -32.33 8.22
C VAL A 216 28.87 -32.89 8.62
N GLY A 217 28.39 -33.86 7.85
CA GLY A 217 27.06 -34.48 8.02
C GLY A 217 25.96 -33.85 7.17
N TRP A 218 26.22 -32.74 6.49
CA TRP A 218 25.33 -32.23 5.45
C TRP A 218 25.60 -32.94 4.13
N GLU A 219 24.54 -33.20 3.38
CA GLU A 219 24.59 -33.95 2.12
C GLU A 219 23.81 -33.21 1.04
N VAL A 220 24.31 -33.22 -0.19
CA VAL A 220 23.55 -32.74 -1.34
C VAL A 220 22.60 -33.85 -1.77
N LYS A 221 21.31 -33.52 -1.84
CA LYS A 221 20.23 -34.45 -2.20
C LYS A 221 19.29 -33.80 -3.20
N THR A 222 18.64 -34.63 -4.00
CA THR A 222 17.53 -34.20 -4.84
C THR A 222 16.24 -34.13 -4.01
N PHE A 223 15.26 -33.34 -4.45
CA PHE A 223 13.96 -33.28 -3.76
C PHE A 223 13.29 -34.65 -3.64
N SER A 224 13.47 -35.53 -4.63
CA SER A 224 12.94 -36.89 -4.66
C SER A 224 13.49 -37.78 -3.55
N ASP A 225 14.68 -37.48 -3.03
CA ASP A 225 15.32 -38.24 -1.96
C ASP A 225 14.70 -37.93 -0.58
N VAL A 226 14.03 -36.78 -0.45
CA VAL A 226 13.53 -36.25 0.83
C VAL A 226 12.02 -36.03 0.86
N ALA A 227 11.35 -35.95 -0.31
CA ALA A 227 9.93 -35.68 -0.41
C ALA A 227 9.30 -36.36 -1.64
N GLU A 228 8.01 -36.68 -1.54
CA GLU A 228 7.20 -37.07 -2.71
C GLU A 228 6.88 -35.82 -3.54
N ILE A 229 7.22 -35.86 -4.82
CA ILE A 229 6.96 -34.78 -5.78
C ILE A 229 5.67 -35.09 -6.54
N SER A 230 4.74 -34.13 -6.54
CA SER A 230 3.49 -34.23 -7.28
C SER A 230 3.20 -32.94 -8.03
N ALA A 231 2.71 -33.06 -9.26
CA ALA A 231 2.25 -31.91 -10.03
C ALA A 231 0.84 -31.51 -9.62
N GLY A 232 0.56 -30.20 -9.62
CA GLY A 232 -0.80 -29.69 -9.49
C GLY A 232 -1.71 -30.27 -10.58
N GLY A 233 -2.95 -30.61 -10.20
CA GLY A 233 -3.94 -31.17 -11.12
C GLY A 233 -5.06 -30.19 -11.45
N ASP A 234 -5.98 -30.64 -12.30
CA ASP A 234 -7.19 -29.88 -12.63
C ASP A 234 -8.05 -29.59 -11.39
N LYS A 235 -8.83 -28.50 -11.49
CA LYS A 235 -9.84 -28.13 -10.50
C LYS A 235 -10.76 -29.32 -10.18
N PRO A 236 -10.95 -29.66 -8.88
CA PRO A 236 -11.88 -30.71 -8.47
C PRO A 236 -13.31 -30.46 -8.98
N ARG A 237 -14.03 -31.54 -9.33
CA ARG A 237 -15.43 -31.46 -9.77
C ARG A 237 -16.36 -30.92 -8.68
N VAL A 238 -16.15 -31.36 -7.43
CA VAL A 238 -16.86 -30.86 -6.25
C VAL A 238 -16.03 -29.73 -5.67
N PHE A 239 -16.54 -28.50 -5.80
CA PHE A 239 -15.84 -27.27 -5.46
C PHE A 239 -16.77 -26.24 -4.86
N SER A 240 -16.26 -25.49 -3.89
CA SER A 240 -16.87 -24.28 -3.35
C SER A 240 -15.83 -23.19 -3.20
N GLY A 241 -16.21 -21.93 -3.49
CA GLY A 241 -15.36 -20.77 -3.24
C GLY A 241 -15.16 -20.47 -1.75
N PHE A 242 -15.96 -21.07 -0.87
CA PHE A 242 -15.88 -20.91 0.59
C PHE A 242 -16.06 -22.26 1.29
N LYS A 243 -15.55 -22.36 2.52
CA LYS A 243 -15.60 -23.60 3.32
C LYS A 243 -17.04 -23.97 3.67
N THR A 244 -17.45 -25.19 3.38
CA THR A 244 -18.75 -25.76 3.77
C THR A 244 -18.57 -27.08 4.53
N LYS A 245 -19.66 -27.69 5.01
CA LYS A 245 -19.62 -29.03 5.60
C LYS A 245 -19.17 -30.09 4.60
N GLU A 246 -19.57 -29.94 3.33
CA GLU A 246 -19.20 -30.86 2.25
C GLU A 246 -17.80 -30.53 1.73
N CYS A 247 -17.55 -29.27 1.36
CA CYS A 247 -16.26 -28.80 0.86
C CYS A 247 -15.43 -28.16 1.98
N HIS A 248 -14.62 -28.97 2.66
CA HIS A 248 -13.86 -28.55 3.85
C HIS A 248 -12.33 -28.67 3.71
N VAL A 249 -11.85 -29.25 2.60
CA VAL A 249 -10.43 -29.42 2.28
C VAL A 249 -9.97 -28.24 1.39
N PRO A 250 -8.94 -27.47 1.77
CA PRO A 250 -8.48 -26.33 0.98
C PRO A 250 -7.78 -26.78 -0.31
N ILE A 251 -7.95 -25.99 -1.37
CA ILE A 251 -7.26 -26.13 -2.65
C ILE A 251 -6.31 -24.96 -2.79
N PHE A 252 -5.02 -25.23 -2.95
CA PHE A 252 -4.01 -24.23 -3.25
C PHE A 252 -3.61 -24.30 -4.72
N SER A 253 -3.45 -23.13 -5.35
CA SER A 253 -3.09 -23.01 -6.76
C SER A 253 -2.12 -21.87 -6.97
N ASN A 254 -1.07 -22.13 -7.76
CA ASN A 254 -0.12 -21.13 -8.18
C ASN A 254 -0.83 -20.12 -9.13
N GLY A 255 -0.66 -18.83 -8.90
CA GLY A 255 -1.21 -17.76 -9.77
C GLY A 255 -2.58 -17.19 -9.38
N VAL A 256 -3.05 -17.43 -8.16
CA VAL A 256 -4.31 -16.86 -7.62
C VAL A 256 -3.98 -15.82 -6.56
N THR A 257 -4.81 -14.77 -6.43
CA THR A 257 -4.75 -13.83 -5.30
C THR A 257 -5.06 -14.55 -3.98
N GLU A 258 -4.77 -13.94 -2.83
CA GLU A 258 -5.02 -14.52 -1.48
C GLU A 258 -4.12 -15.71 -1.10
N GLU A 259 -2.79 -15.55 -1.17
CA GLU A 259 -1.82 -16.57 -0.73
C GLU A 259 -2.00 -17.94 -1.43
N GLY A 260 -2.61 -17.94 -2.61
CA GLY A 260 -2.84 -19.13 -3.43
C GLY A 260 -4.07 -19.98 -3.04
N LEU A 261 -4.89 -19.57 -2.06
CA LEU A 261 -6.12 -20.30 -1.72
C LEU A 261 -7.17 -20.12 -2.84
N TYR A 262 -7.43 -21.19 -3.59
CA TYR A 262 -8.38 -21.17 -4.70
C TYR A 262 -9.83 -21.50 -4.29
N GLY A 263 -10.00 -22.22 -3.17
CA GLY A 263 -11.29 -22.60 -2.63
C GLY A 263 -11.22 -23.91 -1.86
N PHE A 264 -12.33 -24.63 -1.78
CA PHE A 264 -12.45 -25.86 -1.00
C PHE A 264 -13.08 -26.99 -1.82
N THR A 265 -12.67 -28.23 -1.52
CA THR A 265 -13.23 -29.48 -2.05
C THR A 265 -13.56 -30.44 -0.90
N ASN A 266 -14.20 -31.55 -1.22
CA ASN A 266 -14.54 -32.61 -0.26
C ASN A 266 -13.46 -33.71 -0.17
N GLU A 267 -12.51 -33.74 -1.10
CA GLU A 267 -11.51 -34.81 -1.21
C GLU A 267 -10.08 -34.26 -1.15
N ALA A 268 -9.29 -34.77 -0.20
CA ALA A 268 -7.86 -34.47 -0.13
C ALA A 268 -7.07 -35.43 -1.03
N LYS A 269 -6.04 -34.89 -1.70
CA LYS A 269 -5.10 -35.68 -2.53
C LYS A 269 -3.72 -35.85 -1.89
N ILE A 270 -3.38 -34.99 -0.95
CA ILE A 270 -2.08 -34.94 -0.30
C ILE A 270 -2.29 -35.22 1.20
N PHE A 271 -1.63 -36.25 1.70
CA PHE A 271 -1.75 -36.71 3.09
C PHE A 271 -0.40 -36.79 3.82
N LYS A 272 0.70 -36.50 3.11
CA LYS A 272 2.06 -36.50 3.63
C LYS A 272 2.70 -35.13 3.41
N ASN A 273 3.83 -34.88 4.06
CA ASN A 273 4.66 -33.73 3.75
C ASN A 273 5.13 -33.84 2.29
N SER A 274 4.74 -32.87 1.47
CA SER A 274 5.04 -32.84 0.04
C SER A 274 5.35 -31.42 -0.39
N ILE A 275 6.13 -31.30 -1.47
CA ILE A 275 6.36 -30.03 -2.15
C ILE A 275 5.63 -30.08 -3.47
N THR A 276 4.74 -29.11 -3.70
CA THR A 276 4.13 -28.86 -5.01
C THR A 276 4.94 -27.79 -5.72
N ILE A 277 5.38 -28.08 -6.95
CA ILE A 277 6.16 -27.17 -7.79
C ILE A 277 5.24 -26.60 -8.88
#